data_AF-A0A1J4SBR6-F1
#
_entry.id   AF-A0A1J4SBR6-F1
#
_cell.length_a   1.000
_cell.length_b   1.000
_cell.length_c   1.000
_cell.angle_alpha   90.00
_cell.angle_beta   90.00
_cell.angle_gamma   90.00
#
_symmetry.space_group_name_H-M   'P 1'
#
loop_
_entity.id
_entity.type
_entity.pdbx_description
1 polymer ?
#
loop_
_entity_poly.entity_id
_entity_poly.type
_entity_poly.pdbx_seq_one_letter_code
_entity_poly.pdbx_strand_id
1 'polypeptide(L)'
;MKLNYILDITRDSFEDPTISSVLGEAKTIFVNAVMGFTPHFSEGSAALDQKIDKNINARKLYGGGDTLQEFKDLCPGLYLSVLDNSRYYFFTGGGTVLKAIEAGTPYGLEPVKALIENGGKKP
;
A
#
# COMPACT_ATOMS: atom_id res chain seq x y z
N MET A 1 10.61 20.96 27.27
CA MET A 1 11.34 20.06 26.35
C MET A 1 10.67 20.17 24.99
N LYS A 2 11.37 20.64 23.95
CA LYS A 2 10.79 20.83 22.61
C LYS A 2 11.27 19.66 21.75
N LEU A 3 10.40 18.69 21.50
CA LEU A 3 10.75 17.50 20.72
C LEU A 3 10.63 17.88 19.23
N ASN A 4 11.76 17.93 18.52
CA ASN A 4 11.86 18.26 17.09
C ASN A 4 11.72 16.99 16.23
N TYR A 5 10.64 16.23 16.40
CA TYR A 5 10.38 15.06 15.55
C TYR A 5 9.47 15.43 14.37
N ILE A 6 9.79 14.88 13.20
CA ILE A 6 8.88 14.86 12.05
C ILE A 6 8.06 13.57 12.20
N LEU A 7 6.74 13.72 12.36
CA LEU A 7 5.83 12.62 12.73
C LEU A 7 4.83 12.27 11.62
N ASP A 8 4.72 13.10 10.58
CA ASP A 8 3.89 12.87 9.40
C ASP A 8 4.44 13.66 8.22
N ILE A 9 3.98 13.28 7.03
CA ILE A 9 4.00 14.15 5.86
C ILE A 9 2.77 15.07 5.89
N THR A 10 2.93 16.34 5.49
CA THR A 10 1.78 17.25 5.33
C THR A 10 1.04 16.96 4.02
N ARG A 11 -0.26 17.27 3.96
CA ARG A 11 -1.05 17.17 2.73
C ARG A 11 -0.43 17.97 1.57
N ASP A 12 0.14 19.13 1.89
CA ASP A 12 0.73 20.04 0.91
C ASP A 12 1.91 19.39 0.15
N SER A 13 2.56 18.38 0.73
CA SER A 13 3.63 17.65 0.04
C SER A 13 3.15 16.92 -1.21
N PHE A 14 1.86 16.59 -1.32
CA PHE A 14 1.27 15.97 -2.52
C PHE A 14 0.85 16.99 -3.59
N GLU A 15 0.91 18.28 -3.27
CA GLU A 15 0.66 19.37 -4.23
C GLU A 15 1.94 19.87 -4.91
N ASP A 16 3.11 19.36 -4.51
CA ASP A 16 4.34 19.53 -5.28
C ASP A 16 4.11 19.04 -6.74
N PRO A 17 4.44 19.85 -7.77
CA PRO A 17 4.16 19.49 -9.16
C PRO A 17 4.80 18.18 -9.60
N THR A 18 5.99 17.86 -9.09
CA THR A 18 6.71 16.63 -9.42
C THR A 18 5.97 15.43 -8.84
N ILE A 19 5.62 15.50 -7.55
CA ILE A 19 4.89 14.43 -6.87
C ILE A 19 3.50 14.23 -7.50
N SER A 20 2.79 15.32 -7.78
CA SER A 20 1.47 15.27 -8.39
C SER A 20 1.50 14.68 -9.81
N SER A 21 2.53 15.01 -10.61
CA SER A 21 2.72 14.41 -11.95
C SER A 21 3.04 12.92 -11.85
N VAL A 22 3.97 12.52 -10.97
CA VAL A 22 4.34 11.10 -10.78
C VAL A 22 3.11 10.26 -10.40
N LEU A 23 2.32 10.71 -9.41
CA LEU A 23 1.13 9.99 -8.97
C LEU A 23 0.01 10.03 -10.04
N GLY A 24 -0.15 11.15 -10.74
CA GLY A 24 -1.19 11.35 -11.75
C GLY A 24 -0.96 10.60 -13.07
N GLU A 25 0.30 10.37 -13.45
CA GLU A 25 0.66 9.77 -14.74
C GLU A 25 0.96 8.27 -14.65
N ALA A 26 1.28 7.77 -13.45
CA ALA A 26 1.56 6.36 -13.20
C ALA A 26 0.46 5.44 -13.74
N LYS A 27 0.85 4.31 -14.34
CA LYS A 27 -0.08 3.28 -14.83
C LYS A 27 -0.35 2.19 -13.81
N THR A 28 0.58 2.00 -12.87
CA THR A 28 0.47 1.07 -11.76
C THR A 28 1.09 1.72 -10.53
N ILE A 29 0.40 1.65 -9.40
CA ILE A 29 0.86 2.14 -8.10
C ILE A 29 0.76 0.99 -7.11
N PHE A 30 1.88 0.66 -6.47
CA PHE A 30 1.93 -0.28 -5.37
C PHE A 30 2.12 0.49 -4.07
N VAL A 31 1.21 0.29 -3.12
CA VAL A 31 1.20 0.98 -1.82
C VAL A 31 1.37 -0.05 -0.73
N ASN A 32 2.41 0.12 0.09
CA ASN A 32 2.60 -0.64 1.32
C ASN A 32 3.28 0.25 2.35
N ALA A 33 2.54 1.26 2.81
CA ALA A 33 3.06 2.33 3.64
C ALA A 33 1.95 3.02 4.43
N VAL A 34 2.29 3.47 5.62
CA VAL A 34 1.65 4.59 6.31
C VAL A 34 2.64 5.75 6.34
N MET A 35 2.17 6.99 6.28
CA MET A 35 3.03 8.15 6.06
C MET A 35 3.48 8.86 7.35
N GLY A 36 2.90 8.49 8.48
CA GLY A 36 3.18 9.08 9.77
C GLY A 36 3.10 8.08 10.92
N PHE A 37 3.27 8.59 12.14
CA PHE A 37 3.15 7.81 13.37
C PHE A 37 1.67 7.57 13.72
N THR A 38 1.09 6.58 13.04
CA THR A 38 -0.32 6.22 13.18
C THR A 38 -0.62 5.58 14.56
N PRO A 39 -1.84 5.78 15.09
CA PRO A 39 -2.96 6.54 14.51
C PRO A 39 -2.91 8.05 14.82
N HIS A 40 -1.92 8.52 15.58
CA HIS A 40 -1.89 9.90 16.10
C HIS A 40 -1.54 10.94 15.02
N PHE A 41 -0.77 10.54 14.01
CA PHE A 41 -0.29 11.35 12.92
C PHE A 41 -0.51 10.59 11.60
N SER A 42 -1.67 10.82 10.98
CA SER A 42 -2.18 10.03 9.87
C SER A 42 -2.76 10.87 8.73
N GLU A 43 -2.62 12.20 8.83
CA GLU A 43 -3.16 13.14 7.85
C GLU A 43 -2.53 12.91 6.47
N GLY A 44 -1.22 12.64 6.47
CA GLY A 44 -0.46 12.32 5.27
C GLY A 44 -0.88 11.01 4.61
N SER A 45 -1.20 9.98 5.39
CA SER A 45 -1.70 8.69 4.87
C SER A 45 -3.02 8.88 4.13
N ALA A 46 -3.97 9.60 4.74
CA ALA A 46 -5.26 9.90 4.12
C ALA A 46 -5.10 10.73 2.83
N ALA A 47 -4.18 11.71 2.84
CA ALA A 47 -3.91 12.53 1.67
C ALA A 47 -3.27 11.74 0.52
N LEU A 48 -2.36 10.81 0.83
CA LEU A 48 -1.78 9.91 -0.15
C LEU A 48 -2.89 9.10 -0.87
N ASP A 49 -3.76 8.45 -0.10
CA ASP A 49 -4.83 7.60 -0.66
C ASP A 49 -5.80 8.38 -1.54
N GLN A 50 -6.20 9.58 -1.10
CA GLN A 50 -7.05 10.46 -1.89
C GLN A 50 -6.36 10.95 -3.16
N LYS A 51 -5.04 11.22 -3.12
CA LYS A 51 -4.28 11.64 -4.31
C LYS A 51 -4.13 10.49 -5.31
N ILE A 52 -3.89 9.27 -4.82
CA ILE A 52 -3.80 8.05 -5.65
C ILE A 52 -5.13 7.76 -6.34
N ASP A 53 -6.26 7.90 -5.64
CA ASP A 53 -7.58 7.63 -6.20
C ASP A 53 -7.93 8.54 -7.39
N LYS A 54 -7.50 9.82 -7.35
CA LYS A 54 -7.68 10.77 -8.47
C LYS A 54 -7.10 10.27 -9.79
N ASN A 55 -6.10 9.39 -9.77
CA ASN A 55 -5.60 8.73 -10.98
C ASN A 55 -6.49 7.53 -11.36
N ILE A 56 -7.60 7.79 -12.03
CA ILE A 56 -8.57 6.76 -12.45
C ILE A 56 -8.00 5.72 -13.43
N ASN A 57 -6.86 6.02 -14.07
CA ASN A 57 -6.25 5.16 -15.08
C ASN A 57 -5.25 4.15 -14.48
N ALA A 58 -4.75 4.40 -13.27
CA ALA A 58 -3.80 3.51 -12.61
C ALA A 58 -4.47 2.25 -12.06
N ARG A 59 -3.77 1.12 -12.20
CA ARG A 59 -3.96 -0.04 -11.32
C ARG A 59 -3.33 0.25 -9.96
N LYS A 60 -4.04 -0.04 -8.88
CA LYS A 60 -3.64 0.29 -7.51
C LYS A 60 -3.62 -0.98 -6.69
N LEU A 61 -2.46 -1.26 -6.13
CA LEU A 61 -2.14 -2.51 -5.48
C LEU A 61 -1.77 -2.19 -4.02
N TYR A 62 -2.67 -2.46 -3.08
CA TYR A 62 -2.45 -2.14 -1.66
C TYR A 62 -2.05 -3.38 -0.90
N GLY A 63 -0.88 -3.32 -0.24
CA GLY A 63 -0.38 -4.33 0.66
C GLY A 63 -0.04 -3.76 2.03
N GLY A 64 0.09 -4.64 3.02
CA GLY A 64 0.39 -4.28 4.40
C GLY A 64 -0.87 -4.20 5.25
N GLY A 65 -0.78 -4.74 6.47
CA GLY A 65 -1.88 -4.69 7.43
C GLY A 65 -2.20 -3.25 7.82
N ASP A 66 -1.17 -2.50 8.21
CA ASP A 66 -1.31 -1.10 8.63
C ASP A 66 -1.86 -0.21 7.50
N THR A 67 -1.36 -0.37 6.27
CA THR A 67 -1.86 0.36 5.09
C THR A 67 -3.36 0.16 4.90
N LEU A 68 -3.84 -1.09 4.92
CA LEU A 68 -5.26 -1.40 4.67
C LEU A 68 -6.15 -1.01 5.85
N GLN A 69 -5.65 -1.17 7.07
CA GLN A 69 -6.32 -0.74 8.29
C GLN A 69 -6.54 0.77 8.27
N GLU A 70 -5.47 1.55 8.06
CA GLU A 70 -5.56 3.01 8.00
C GLU A 70 -6.38 3.49 6.80
N PHE A 71 -6.27 2.85 5.64
CA PHE A 71 -7.09 3.22 4.48
C PHE A 71 -8.59 3.06 4.77
N LYS A 72 -8.97 1.97 5.45
CA LYS A 72 -10.34 1.72 5.90
C LYS A 72 -10.79 2.74 6.97
N ASP A 73 -9.92 3.04 7.93
CA ASP A 73 -10.27 3.87 9.09
C ASP A 73 -10.31 5.36 8.74
N LEU A 74 -9.39 5.84 7.90
CA LEU A 74 -9.27 7.25 7.50
C LEU A 74 -10.12 7.61 6.28
N CYS A 75 -10.30 6.66 5.35
CA CYS A 75 -11.02 6.88 4.10
C CYS A 75 -12.14 5.85 3.88
N PRO A 76 -13.07 5.65 4.84
CA PRO A 76 -14.05 4.55 4.79
C PRO A 76 -14.97 4.61 3.55
N GLY A 77 -15.39 5.80 3.13
CA GLY A 77 -16.23 5.97 1.95
C GLY A 77 -15.51 5.56 0.65
N LEU A 78 -14.24 5.98 0.53
CA LEU A 78 -13.41 5.59 -0.61
C LEU A 78 -13.13 4.08 -0.58
N TYR A 79 -12.70 3.54 0.57
CA TYR A 79 -12.46 2.11 0.77
C TYR A 79 -13.66 1.27 0.32
N LEU A 80 -14.87 1.61 0.78
CA LEU A 80 -16.09 0.90 0.39
C LEU A 80 -16.40 1.04 -1.11
N SER A 81 -16.18 2.22 -1.69
CA SER A 81 -16.46 2.46 -3.11
C SER A 81 -15.56 1.68 -4.07
N VAL A 82 -14.38 1.25 -3.61
CA VAL A 82 -13.37 0.58 -4.45
C VAL A 82 -13.32 -0.94 -4.27
N LEU A 83 -14.11 -1.51 -3.35
CA LEU A 83 -14.13 -2.96 -3.11
C LEU A 83 -14.45 -3.78 -4.37
N ASP A 84 -15.36 -3.28 -5.22
CA ASP A 84 -15.74 -3.92 -6.48
C ASP A 84 -15.04 -3.30 -7.71
N ASN A 85 -14.05 -2.43 -7.50
CA ASN A 85 -13.35 -1.76 -8.58
C ASN A 85 -12.16 -2.61 -9.08
N SER A 86 -12.22 -3.07 -10.32
CA SER A 86 -11.16 -3.90 -10.95
C SER A 86 -9.79 -3.21 -11.07
N ARG A 87 -9.73 -1.88 -10.86
CA ARG A 87 -8.46 -1.14 -10.79
C ARG A 87 -7.77 -1.29 -9.43
N TYR A 88 -8.47 -1.72 -8.39
CA TYR A 88 -7.92 -1.92 -7.06
C TYR A 88 -7.69 -3.41 -6.77
N TYR A 89 -6.60 -3.70 -6.09
CA TYR A 89 -6.31 -5.03 -5.57
C TYR A 89 -5.71 -4.93 -4.18
N PHE A 90 -6.35 -5.57 -3.20
CA PHE A 90 -5.93 -5.57 -1.80
C PHE A 90 -5.30 -6.92 -1.45
N PHE A 91 -4.01 -6.91 -1.13
CA PHE A 91 -3.29 -8.10 -0.72
C PHE A 91 -3.63 -8.47 0.72
N THR A 92 -3.87 -9.75 0.98
CA THR A 92 -4.10 -10.30 2.32
C THR A 92 -2.82 -10.72 3.05
N GLY A 93 -1.66 -10.60 2.42
CA GLY A 93 -0.35 -11.00 2.96
C GLY A 93 0.75 -10.00 2.65
N GLY A 94 0.69 -8.82 3.25
CA GLY A 94 1.60 -7.69 2.95
C GLY A 94 3.08 -8.06 2.97
N GLY A 95 3.55 -8.70 4.04
CA GLY A 95 4.96 -9.14 4.15
C GLY A 95 5.36 -10.18 3.11
N THR A 96 4.45 -11.09 2.75
CA THR A 96 4.70 -12.11 1.72
C THR A 96 4.87 -11.47 0.34
N VAL A 97 4.06 -10.46 0.03
CA VAL A 97 4.15 -9.72 -1.25
C VAL A 97 5.48 -8.98 -1.35
N LEU A 98 5.90 -8.31 -0.28
CA LEU A 98 7.22 -7.66 -0.25
C LEU A 98 8.35 -8.66 -0.47
N LYS A 99 8.32 -9.82 0.21
CA LYS A 99 9.33 -10.88 0.00
C LYS A 99 9.33 -11.42 -1.43
N ALA A 100 8.15 -11.56 -2.05
CA ALA A 100 8.06 -12.02 -3.43
C ALA A 100 8.62 -10.99 -4.42
N ILE A 101 8.37 -9.69 -4.17
CA ILE A 101 8.94 -8.58 -4.96
C ILE A 101 10.45 -8.53 -4.78
N GLU A 102 10.95 -8.60 -3.54
CA GLU A 102 12.38 -8.62 -3.21
C GLU A 102 13.10 -9.80 -3.87
N ALA A 103 12.51 -10.99 -3.84
CA ALA A 103 13.05 -12.16 -4.51
C ALA A 103 12.95 -12.11 -6.04
N GLY A 104 12.11 -11.22 -6.60
CA GLY A 104 11.81 -11.16 -8.04
C GLY A 104 11.04 -12.38 -8.58
N THR A 105 10.60 -13.29 -7.70
CA THR A 105 9.88 -14.51 -8.08
C THR A 105 9.08 -15.07 -6.91
N PRO A 106 7.86 -15.61 -7.14
CA PRO A 106 7.11 -16.30 -6.10
C PRO A 106 7.78 -17.61 -5.65
N TYR A 107 8.61 -18.22 -6.49
CA TYR A 107 9.33 -19.47 -6.18
C TYR A 107 10.48 -19.26 -5.18
N GLY A 108 10.85 -18.02 -4.90
CA GLY A 108 11.83 -17.67 -3.87
C GLY A 108 11.29 -17.77 -2.45
N LEU A 109 9.96 -17.86 -2.27
CA LEU A 109 9.33 -17.93 -0.96
C LEU A 109 9.52 -19.31 -0.30
N GLU A 110 9.98 -19.32 0.95
CA GLU A 110 10.21 -20.56 1.71
C GLU A 110 8.99 -21.51 1.75
N PRO A 111 7.75 -21.03 1.96
CA PRO A 111 6.59 -21.91 1.89
C PRO A 111 6.39 -22.54 0.51
N VAL A 112 6.70 -21.81 -0.58
CA VAL A 112 6.57 -22.32 -1.95
C VAL A 112 7.65 -23.36 -2.24
N LYS A 113 8.89 -23.12 -1.81
CA LYS A 113 9.98 -24.11 -1.92
C LYS A 113 9.62 -25.40 -1.17
N ALA A 114 9.17 -25.29 0.07
CA ALA A 114 8.77 -26.43 0.87
C ALA A 114 7.65 -27.25 0.22
N LEU A 115 6.67 -26.59 -0.43
CA LEU A 115 5.60 -27.27 -1.17
C LEU A 115 6.12 -28.01 -2.41
N ILE A 116 7.04 -27.39 -3.16
CA ILE A 116 7.68 -28.03 -4.33
C ILE A 116 8.49 -29.26 -3.87
N GLU A 117 9.28 -29.13 -2.81
CA GLU A 117 10.09 -30.22 -2.24
C GLU A 117 9.23 -31.35 -1.66
N ASN A 118 8.12 -31.01 -1.01
CA ASN A 118 7.16 -31.99 -0.50
C ASN A 118 6.58 -32.87 -1.62
N GLY A 119 6.36 -32.31 -2.82
CA GLY A 119 5.93 -33.07 -3.99
C GLY A 119 4.57 -33.77 -3.83
N GLY A 120 3.70 -33.27 -2.96
CA GLY A 120 2.37 -33.85 -2.68
C GLY A 120 2.38 -35.02 -1.70
N LYS A 121 3.50 -35.28 -1.01
CA LYS A 121 3.58 -36.29 0.05
C LYS A 121 2.75 -35.82 1.26
N LYS A 122 1.89 -36.69 1.78
CA LYS A 122 1.15 -36.40 3.02
C LYS A 122 2.12 -36.27 4.21
N PRO A 123 1.82 -35.39 5.19
CA PRO A 123 2.65 -35.23 6.38
C PRO A 123 2.77 -36.52 7.19
#